data_AF-A0A126PB28-F1
#
_entry.id   AF-A0A126PB28-F1
#
_cell.length_a   1.000
_cell.length_b   1.000
_cell.length_c   1.000
_cell.angle_alpha   90.00
_cell.angle_beta   90.00
_cell.angle_gamma   90.00
#
_symmetry.space_group_name_H-M   'P 1'
#
loop_
_entity.id
_entity.type
_entity.pdbx_description
1 polymer ?
#
loop_
_entity_poly.entity_id
_entity_poly.type
_entity_poly.pdbx_seq_one_letter_code
_entity_poly.pdbx_strand_id
1 'polypeptide(L)'
;MSDKPLDKAERGWGMYFQQYFDGQIEVHDVAVNGRSTRNFRTEGRWAKVLAELHPGDWVFIQFGHNDSKMEDTARYVAPQTAYRQNLTRFVQEARQKGALPVLLTPVGRRYFDAKGQRKDDHGEYPGVAKEVAKQQKVPLIDLHETSWALYAQLGEKGTQPLFWSYQNGAHNAKLDNTHFSAYGAERVAQLVAQDVKKLNLPLAKNLRATGFDGKFVFDLPVVLAPYFEKDTFNIKRLSK
;
A
#
# COMPACT_ATOMS: atom_id res chain seq x y z
N MET A 1 -5.15 -0.67 -2.83
CA MET A 1 -4.64 -1.61 -1.82
C MET A 1 -5.29 -1.28 -0.51
N SER A 2 -5.94 -2.23 0.15
CA SER A 2 -6.72 -1.96 1.37
C SER A 2 -6.73 -3.16 2.30
N ASP A 3 -7.23 -2.97 3.52
CA ASP A 3 -7.63 -4.08 4.38
C ASP A 3 -8.72 -4.93 3.70
N LYS A 4 -8.69 -6.24 3.95
CA LYS A 4 -9.53 -7.27 3.30
C LYS A 4 -9.80 -8.43 4.25
N PRO A 5 -11.01 -9.02 4.20
CA PRO A 5 -11.26 -10.29 4.87
C PRO A 5 -10.29 -11.39 4.37
N LEU A 6 -9.94 -12.31 5.28
CA LEU A 6 -8.96 -13.37 5.03
C LEU A 6 -9.36 -14.35 3.91
N ASP A 7 -10.64 -14.38 3.51
CA ASP A 7 -11.17 -15.24 2.45
C ASP A 7 -10.93 -14.70 1.02
N LYS A 8 -10.45 -13.45 0.87
CA LYS A 8 -10.06 -12.90 -0.44
C LYS A 8 -8.62 -13.27 -0.78
N ALA A 9 -8.32 -13.51 -2.06
CA ALA A 9 -6.93 -13.69 -2.52
C ALA A 9 -6.15 -12.37 -2.58
N GLU A 10 -6.85 -11.25 -2.81
CA GLU A 10 -6.29 -9.90 -2.83
C GLU A 10 -5.90 -9.42 -1.42
N ARG A 11 -4.76 -8.73 -1.32
CA ARG A 11 -4.25 -8.15 -0.06
C ARG A 11 -3.70 -6.73 -0.23
N GLY A 12 -3.89 -5.88 0.79
CA GLY A 12 -3.20 -4.59 0.91
C GLY A 12 -1.89 -4.72 1.70
N TRP A 13 -0.92 -3.84 1.42
CA TRP A 13 0.36 -3.87 2.12
C TRP A 13 0.23 -3.52 3.62
N GLY A 14 -0.74 -2.68 4.01
CA GLY A 14 -1.01 -2.30 5.40
C GLY A 14 -1.30 -3.50 6.30
N MET A 15 -2.00 -4.52 5.76
CA MET A 15 -2.30 -5.79 6.44
C MET A 15 -1.04 -6.55 6.91
N TYR A 16 0.11 -6.33 6.26
CA TYR A 16 1.38 -7.00 6.55
C TYR A 16 2.36 -6.08 7.29
N PHE A 17 2.00 -4.83 7.56
CA PHE A 17 2.96 -3.84 8.06
C PHE A 17 3.29 -4.02 9.55
N GLN A 18 2.33 -4.52 10.34
CA GLN A 18 2.50 -4.79 11.78
C GLN A 18 3.72 -5.67 12.09
N GLN A 19 4.02 -6.66 11.25
CA GLN A 19 5.08 -7.65 11.54
C GLN A 19 6.49 -7.05 11.59
N TYR A 20 6.68 -5.86 11.02
CA TYR A 20 7.97 -5.16 10.99
C TYR A 20 8.20 -4.29 12.22
N PHE A 21 7.22 -4.18 13.13
CA PHE A 21 7.38 -3.47 14.38
C PHE A 21 7.47 -4.41 15.58
N ASP A 22 8.10 -3.92 16.64
CA ASP A 22 8.06 -4.54 17.95
C ASP A 22 6.67 -4.40 18.60
N GLY A 23 6.49 -4.98 19.79
CA GLY A 23 5.21 -4.92 20.51
C GLY A 23 4.83 -3.53 21.05
N GLN A 24 5.60 -2.47 20.77
CA GLN A 24 5.30 -1.11 21.22
C GLN A 24 4.52 -0.28 20.19
N ILE A 25 4.41 -0.77 18.94
CA ILE A 25 3.63 -0.13 17.89
C ILE A 25 2.50 -1.07 17.48
N GLU A 26 1.28 -0.55 17.49
CA GLU A 26 0.13 -1.20 16.88
C GLU A 26 -0.21 -0.51 15.55
N VAL A 27 -0.43 -1.31 14.50
CA VAL A 27 -0.78 -0.84 13.17
C VAL A 27 -2.26 -1.07 12.93
N HIS A 28 -3.00 0.02 12.72
CA HIS A 28 -4.41 0.01 12.40
C HIS A 28 -4.60 0.28 10.89
N ASP A 29 -4.83 -0.76 10.09
CA ASP A 29 -5.09 -0.60 8.65
C ASP A 29 -6.55 -0.18 8.41
N VAL A 30 -6.75 1.13 8.22
CA VAL A 30 -8.05 1.75 7.94
C VAL A 30 -8.28 1.99 6.44
N ALA A 31 -7.41 1.47 5.56
CA ALA A 31 -7.55 1.64 4.12
C ALA A 31 -8.73 0.81 3.59
N VAL A 32 -9.43 1.35 2.58
CA VAL A 32 -10.62 0.69 2.00
C VAL A 32 -10.57 0.69 0.47
N ASN A 33 -10.89 -0.46 -0.14
CA ASN A 33 -10.82 -0.61 -1.59
C ASN A 33 -11.73 0.39 -2.32
N GLY A 34 -11.30 0.85 -3.49
CA GLY A 34 -12.06 1.75 -4.35
C GLY A 34 -12.20 3.17 -3.82
N ARG A 35 -11.40 3.57 -2.82
CA ARG A 35 -11.45 4.93 -2.29
C ARG A 35 -10.39 5.83 -2.96
N SER A 36 -10.82 7.03 -3.31
CA SER A 36 -10.01 8.19 -3.70
C SER A 36 -9.97 9.19 -2.54
N THR A 37 -9.17 10.24 -2.66
CA THR A 37 -9.15 11.32 -1.66
C THR A 37 -10.52 11.97 -1.46
N ARG A 38 -11.38 11.99 -2.50
CA ARG A 38 -12.75 12.53 -2.42
C ARG A 38 -13.67 11.61 -1.64
N ASN A 39 -13.90 10.38 -2.09
CA ASN A 39 -14.94 9.56 -1.48
C ASN A 39 -14.53 9.01 -0.10
N PHE A 40 -13.23 8.88 0.19
CA PHE A 40 -12.78 8.58 1.56
C PHE A 40 -13.22 9.67 2.55
N ARG A 41 -13.27 10.92 2.08
CA ARG A 41 -13.79 12.05 2.85
C ARG A 41 -15.32 12.08 2.89
N THR A 42 -15.99 12.00 1.74
CA THR A 42 -17.46 12.14 1.68
C THR A 42 -18.20 10.97 2.31
N GLU A 43 -17.60 9.78 2.38
CA GLU A 43 -18.13 8.62 3.11
C GLU A 43 -17.85 8.65 4.62
N GLY A 44 -17.26 9.74 5.14
CA GLY A 44 -16.98 9.88 6.58
C GLY A 44 -15.84 9.00 7.11
N ARG A 45 -15.08 8.32 6.25
CA ARG A 45 -13.99 7.42 6.69
C ARG A 45 -12.86 8.20 7.35
N TRP A 46 -12.47 9.32 6.76
CA TRP A 46 -11.48 10.19 7.39
C TRP A 46 -11.96 10.76 8.72
N ALA A 47 -13.26 11.06 8.86
CA ALA A 47 -13.81 11.52 10.13
C ALA A 47 -13.68 10.46 11.23
N LYS A 48 -13.85 9.16 10.89
CA LYS A 48 -13.60 8.05 11.82
C LYS A 48 -12.12 7.99 12.24
N VAL A 49 -11.20 8.08 11.29
CA VAL A 49 -9.75 8.13 11.59
C VAL A 49 -9.45 9.27 12.56
N LEU A 50 -9.91 10.49 12.26
CA LEU A 50 -9.70 11.66 13.15
C LEU A 50 -10.30 11.51 14.55
N ALA A 51 -11.31 10.66 14.72
CA ALA A 51 -11.94 10.40 16.02
C ALA A 51 -11.11 9.42 16.87
N GLU A 52 -10.32 8.55 16.23
CA GLU A 52 -9.48 7.54 16.88
C GLU A 52 -8.04 8.01 17.11
N LEU A 53 -7.61 9.10 16.46
CA LEU A 53 -6.25 9.64 16.62
C LEU A 53 -6.01 10.29 17.99
N HIS A 54 -4.84 9.99 18.54
CA HIS A 54 -4.27 10.60 19.73
C HIS A 54 -2.98 11.38 19.39
N PRO A 55 -2.57 12.36 20.22
CA PRO A 55 -1.30 13.03 20.06
C PRO A 55 -0.12 12.05 20.10
N GLY A 56 0.78 12.16 19.11
CA GLY A 56 1.93 11.26 18.96
C GLY A 56 1.71 10.08 18.00
N ASP A 57 0.46 9.81 17.60
CA ASP A 57 0.17 8.76 16.63
C ASP A 57 0.78 9.07 15.26
N TRP A 58 1.20 8.04 14.53
CA TRP A 58 1.67 8.18 13.15
C TRP A 58 0.53 7.91 12.18
N VAL A 59 0.41 8.73 11.13
CA VAL A 59 -0.65 8.56 10.12
C VAL A 59 -0.04 8.46 8.72
N PHE A 60 -0.07 7.25 8.16
CA PHE A 60 0.43 6.97 6.82
C PHE A 60 -0.70 7.19 5.81
N ILE A 61 -0.55 8.15 4.91
CA ILE A 61 -1.61 8.58 3.97
C ILE A 61 -1.15 8.28 2.54
N GLN A 62 -1.88 7.37 1.87
CA GLN A 62 -1.61 6.96 0.49
C GLN A 62 -2.89 6.99 -0.37
N PHE A 63 -2.86 7.75 -1.47
CA PHE A 63 -3.94 7.82 -2.47
C PHE A 63 -3.37 7.97 -3.89
N GLY A 64 -4.24 8.00 -4.90
CA GLY A 64 -3.85 8.24 -6.30
C GLY A 64 -4.45 7.26 -7.30
N HIS A 65 -4.56 5.96 -6.98
CA HIS A 65 -5.05 4.96 -7.94
C HIS A 65 -6.51 5.18 -8.39
N ASN A 66 -7.38 5.57 -7.45
CA ASN A 66 -8.79 5.78 -7.76
C ASN A 66 -9.07 7.24 -8.10
N ASP A 67 -8.23 8.16 -7.63
CA ASP A 67 -8.27 9.56 -8.02
C ASP A 67 -8.03 9.73 -9.53
N SER A 68 -7.20 8.86 -10.14
CA SER A 68 -6.87 8.91 -11.57
C SER A 68 -7.93 8.36 -12.54
N LYS A 69 -9.04 7.81 -12.05
CA LYS A 69 -10.10 7.20 -12.88
C LYS A 69 -11.07 8.24 -13.43
N MET A 70 -10.69 8.92 -14.50
CA MET A 70 -11.47 10.01 -15.13
C MET A 70 -12.91 9.61 -15.50
N GLU A 71 -13.11 8.35 -15.87
CA GLU A 71 -14.41 7.77 -16.24
C GLU A 71 -15.36 7.57 -15.05
N ASP A 72 -14.83 7.55 -13.82
CA ASP A 72 -15.61 7.36 -12.58
C ASP A 72 -15.72 8.69 -11.85
N THR A 73 -16.75 9.49 -12.16
CA THR A 73 -16.93 10.84 -11.60
C THR A 73 -17.09 10.85 -10.08
N ALA A 74 -17.53 9.74 -9.47
CA ALA A 74 -17.62 9.61 -8.01
C ALA A 74 -16.22 9.50 -7.36
N ARG A 75 -15.23 9.00 -8.09
CA ARG A 75 -13.86 8.80 -7.60
C ARG A 75 -12.84 9.79 -8.15
N TYR A 76 -12.97 10.22 -9.40
CA TYR A 76 -12.01 11.08 -10.09
C TYR A 76 -11.72 12.36 -9.30
N VAL A 77 -10.44 12.68 -9.11
CA VAL A 77 -10.01 13.91 -8.45
C VAL A 77 -8.85 14.53 -9.21
N ALA A 78 -9.05 15.66 -9.88
CA ALA A 78 -8.01 16.33 -10.65
C ALA A 78 -6.72 16.55 -9.81
N PRO A 79 -5.54 16.15 -10.33
CA PRO A 79 -4.32 16.02 -9.53
C PRO A 79 -3.84 17.36 -8.98
N GLN A 80 -3.76 18.39 -9.83
CA GLN A 80 -3.20 19.69 -9.46
C GLN A 80 -4.08 20.52 -8.53
N THR A 81 -5.38 20.25 -8.49
CA THR A 81 -6.37 21.03 -7.72
C THR A 81 -6.92 20.23 -6.55
N ALA A 82 -8.02 19.49 -6.75
CA ALA A 82 -8.75 18.86 -5.66
C ALA A 82 -7.94 17.77 -4.94
N TYR A 83 -7.08 17.02 -5.65
CA TYR A 83 -6.24 15.98 -5.03
C TYR A 83 -5.18 16.62 -4.12
N ARG A 84 -4.46 17.64 -4.63
CA ARG A 84 -3.53 18.47 -3.84
C ARG A 84 -4.21 19.04 -2.59
N GLN A 85 -5.39 19.63 -2.75
CA GLN A 85 -6.15 20.22 -1.65
C GLN A 85 -6.53 19.16 -0.61
N ASN A 86 -7.00 17.98 -1.04
CA ASN A 86 -7.35 16.91 -0.12
C ASN A 86 -6.14 16.35 0.63
N LEU A 87 -5.00 16.11 -0.05
CA LEU A 87 -3.77 15.67 0.62
C LEU A 87 -3.29 16.68 1.65
N THR A 88 -3.32 17.97 1.29
CA THR A 88 -2.98 19.07 2.20
C THR A 88 -3.88 19.05 3.44
N ARG A 89 -5.19 18.87 3.24
CA ARG A 89 -6.16 18.78 4.33
C ARG A 89 -5.94 17.57 5.22
N PHE A 90 -5.69 16.38 4.68
CA PHE A 90 -5.39 15.20 5.50
C PHE A 90 -4.19 15.45 6.42
N VAL A 91 -3.12 16.06 5.90
CA VAL A 91 -1.94 16.41 6.69
C VAL A 91 -2.26 17.42 7.78
N GLN A 92 -2.98 18.49 7.45
CA GLN A 92 -3.31 19.56 8.41
C GLN A 92 -4.25 19.05 9.51
N GLU A 93 -5.28 18.29 9.14
CA GLU A 93 -6.28 17.76 10.06
C GLU A 93 -5.65 16.70 11.00
N ALA A 94 -4.72 15.86 10.51
CA ALA A 94 -3.94 14.96 11.36
C ALA A 94 -3.06 15.73 12.38
N ARG A 95 -2.37 16.78 11.94
CA ARG A 95 -1.58 17.64 12.83
C ARG A 95 -2.41 18.34 13.90
N GLN A 96 -3.63 18.77 13.56
CA GLN A 96 -4.55 19.38 14.52
C GLN A 96 -4.95 18.40 15.63
N LYS A 97 -4.87 17.09 15.40
CA LYS A 97 -5.03 16.05 16.42
C LYS A 97 -3.75 15.71 17.18
N GLY A 98 -2.64 16.39 16.90
CA GLY A 98 -1.33 16.11 17.48
C GLY A 98 -0.63 14.89 16.86
N ALA A 99 -1.17 14.34 15.76
CA ALA A 99 -0.59 13.20 15.07
C ALA A 99 0.53 13.62 14.09
N LEU A 100 1.34 12.65 13.68
CA LEU A 100 2.53 12.77 12.84
C LEU A 100 2.25 12.18 11.45
N PRO A 101 1.80 13.00 10.48
CA PRO A 101 1.49 12.51 9.15
C PRO A 101 2.74 12.17 8.34
N VAL A 102 2.66 11.08 7.58
CA VAL A 102 3.63 10.64 6.55
C VAL A 102 2.87 10.46 5.26
N LEU A 103 3.30 11.15 4.20
CA LEU A 103 2.70 10.97 2.87
C LEU A 103 3.42 9.84 2.11
N LEU A 104 2.65 9.08 1.35
CA LEU A 104 3.17 8.08 0.42
C LEU A 104 2.67 8.40 -0.99
N THR A 105 3.57 8.28 -1.97
CA THR A 105 3.14 8.23 -3.38
C THR A 105 2.34 6.95 -3.64
N PRO A 106 1.42 6.92 -4.64
CA PRO A 106 0.71 5.69 -4.97
C PRO A 106 1.71 4.63 -5.42
N VAL A 107 1.57 3.39 -4.94
CA VAL A 107 2.40 2.28 -5.40
C VAL A 107 2.29 2.11 -6.93
N GLY A 108 3.39 1.76 -7.60
CA GLY A 108 3.41 1.59 -9.05
C GLY A 108 2.48 0.47 -9.50
N ARG A 109 1.73 0.67 -10.59
CA ARG A 109 1.04 -0.42 -11.29
C ARG A 109 2.00 -1.12 -12.22
N ARG A 110 1.86 -2.43 -12.38
CA ARG A 110 2.78 -3.28 -13.17
C ARG A 110 2.46 -3.19 -14.67
N TYR A 111 2.88 -2.12 -15.33
CA TYR A 111 2.78 -2.00 -16.79
C TYR A 111 4.16 -1.87 -17.43
N PHE A 112 4.55 -2.89 -18.17
CA PHE A 112 5.76 -2.86 -18.97
C PHE A 112 5.45 -2.45 -20.40
N ASP A 113 6.33 -1.67 -21.03
CA ASP A 113 6.29 -1.43 -22.47
C ASP A 113 6.87 -2.62 -23.25
N ALA A 114 6.86 -2.55 -24.58
CA ALA A 114 7.38 -3.61 -25.44
C ALA A 114 8.89 -3.88 -25.27
N LYS A 115 9.63 -2.99 -24.59
CA LYS A 115 11.06 -3.13 -24.29
C LYS A 115 11.30 -3.64 -22.86
N GLY A 116 10.24 -3.98 -22.12
CA GLY A 116 10.33 -4.38 -20.72
C GLY A 116 10.64 -3.22 -19.76
N GLN A 117 10.40 -1.97 -20.16
CA GLN A 117 10.61 -0.78 -19.33
C GLN A 117 9.31 -0.34 -18.68
N ARG A 118 9.40 0.49 -17.63
CA ARG A 118 8.26 1.09 -16.94
C ARG A 118 7.38 1.87 -17.93
N LYS A 119 6.09 1.53 -17.98
CA LYS A 119 5.04 2.34 -18.58
C LYS A 119 4.18 2.91 -17.45
N ASP A 120 4.40 4.17 -17.11
CA ASP A 120 3.65 4.86 -16.06
C ASP A 120 2.20 5.15 -16.49
N ASP A 121 1.23 4.89 -15.62
CA ASP A 121 -0.20 5.19 -15.80
C ASP A 121 -0.80 6.01 -14.64
N HIS A 122 0.04 6.50 -13.73
CA HIS A 122 -0.32 7.36 -12.61
C HIS A 122 -0.13 8.84 -12.92
N GLY A 123 0.42 9.23 -14.05
CA GLY A 123 0.50 10.62 -14.49
C GLY A 123 1.06 11.57 -13.42
N GLU A 124 0.35 12.67 -13.13
CA GLU A 124 0.83 13.70 -12.20
C GLU A 124 0.70 13.34 -10.71
N TYR A 125 -0.05 12.30 -10.34
CA TYR A 125 -0.41 12.03 -8.94
C TYR A 125 0.78 11.77 -8.01
N PRO A 126 1.83 10.99 -8.40
CA PRO A 126 3.04 10.84 -7.58
C PRO A 126 3.78 12.18 -7.41
N GLY A 127 3.84 13.00 -8.47
CA GLY A 127 4.45 14.32 -8.45
C GLY A 127 3.74 15.27 -7.47
N VAL A 128 2.41 15.34 -7.53
CA VAL A 128 1.64 16.17 -6.60
C VAL A 128 1.81 15.70 -5.14
N ALA A 129 1.82 14.39 -4.87
CA ALA A 129 2.06 13.90 -3.51
C ALA A 129 3.46 14.32 -2.98
N LYS A 130 4.50 14.23 -3.83
CA LYS A 130 5.86 14.72 -3.50
C LYS A 130 5.86 16.21 -3.17
N GLU A 131 5.21 17.01 -4.00
CA GLU A 131 5.13 18.46 -3.81
C GLU A 131 4.38 18.84 -2.55
N VAL A 132 3.24 18.20 -2.28
CA VAL A 132 2.48 18.45 -1.04
C VAL A 132 3.31 18.07 0.18
N ALA A 133 4.02 16.93 0.16
CA ALA A 133 4.87 16.53 1.27
C ALA A 133 5.97 17.57 1.56
N LYS A 134 6.62 18.07 0.50
CA LYS A 134 7.60 19.16 0.59
C LYS A 134 6.99 20.45 1.13
N GLN A 135 5.86 20.89 0.58
CA GLN A 135 5.17 22.13 0.99
C GLN A 135 4.71 22.07 2.44
N GLN A 136 4.13 20.94 2.85
CA GLN A 136 3.67 20.72 4.22
C GLN A 136 4.80 20.35 5.19
N LYS A 137 6.03 20.12 4.70
CA LYS A 137 7.17 19.69 5.51
C LYS A 137 6.87 18.43 6.32
N VAL A 138 6.33 17.41 5.65
CA VAL A 138 6.10 16.07 6.22
C VAL A 138 7.02 15.06 5.53
N PRO A 139 7.38 13.96 6.21
CA PRO A 139 8.11 12.89 5.55
C PRO A 139 7.34 12.33 4.35
N LEU A 140 8.08 11.93 3.32
CA LEU A 140 7.55 11.27 2.13
C LEU A 140 8.22 9.92 1.95
N ILE A 141 7.41 8.86 1.84
CA ILE A 141 7.84 7.57 1.30
C ILE A 141 7.47 7.53 -0.18
N ASP A 142 8.47 7.48 -1.05
CA ASP A 142 8.26 7.44 -2.50
C ASP A 142 8.00 6.01 -2.99
N LEU A 143 6.90 5.43 -2.53
CA LEU A 143 6.56 4.03 -2.79
C LEU A 143 6.36 3.75 -4.29
N HIS A 144 6.00 4.77 -5.06
CA HIS A 144 5.93 4.69 -6.51
C HIS A 144 7.30 4.31 -7.13
N GLU A 145 8.37 4.99 -6.73
CA GLU A 145 9.72 4.71 -7.24
C GLU A 145 10.30 3.42 -6.64
N THR A 146 10.14 3.17 -5.34
CA THR A 146 10.72 1.97 -4.71
C THR A 146 10.02 0.69 -5.16
N SER A 147 8.70 0.72 -5.44
CA SER A 147 8.01 -0.42 -6.05
C SER A 147 8.43 -0.65 -7.51
N TRP A 148 8.66 0.41 -8.29
CA TRP A 148 9.18 0.24 -9.64
C TRP A 148 10.62 -0.26 -9.69
N ALA A 149 11.46 0.12 -8.73
CA ALA A 149 12.79 -0.47 -8.57
C ALA A 149 12.71 -1.98 -8.30
N LEU A 150 11.79 -2.41 -7.43
CA LEU A 150 11.50 -3.84 -7.22
C LEU A 150 11.04 -4.51 -8.52
N TYR A 151 10.13 -3.88 -9.28
CA TYR A 151 9.64 -4.45 -10.53
C TYR A 151 10.73 -4.58 -11.59
N ALA A 152 11.61 -3.58 -11.70
CA ALA A 152 12.74 -3.61 -12.62
C ALA A 152 13.73 -4.72 -12.25
N GLN A 153 14.01 -4.92 -10.96
CA GLN A 153 14.88 -6.00 -10.49
C GLN A 153 14.33 -7.40 -10.83
N LEU A 154 13.02 -7.60 -10.69
CA LEU A 154 12.37 -8.88 -10.95
C LEU A 154 12.05 -9.11 -12.43
N GLY A 155 11.95 -8.04 -13.22
CA GLY A 155 11.47 -8.06 -14.59
C GLY A 155 9.99 -8.43 -14.72
N GLU A 156 9.48 -8.41 -15.94
CA GLU A 156 8.06 -8.64 -16.20
C GLU A 156 7.58 -10.01 -15.71
N LYS A 157 8.31 -11.09 -16.00
CA LYS A 157 7.90 -12.43 -15.56
C LYS A 157 8.02 -12.60 -14.04
N GLY A 158 9.12 -12.13 -13.44
CA GLY A 158 9.37 -12.27 -12.00
C GLY A 158 8.44 -11.45 -11.11
N THR A 159 7.79 -10.43 -11.66
CA THR A 159 6.77 -9.64 -10.94
C THR A 159 5.41 -10.29 -10.87
N GLN A 160 5.12 -11.31 -11.69
CA GLN A 160 3.79 -11.95 -11.74
C GLN A 160 3.31 -12.43 -10.35
N PRO A 161 4.13 -13.13 -9.52
CA PRO A 161 3.68 -13.58 -8.21
C PRO A 161 3.32 -12.46 -7.24
N LEU A 162 3.70 -11.20 -7.49
CA LEU A 162 3.31 -10.07 -6.65
C LEU A 162 1.81 -9.76 -6.78
N PHE A 163 1.15 -10.16 -7.86
CA PHE A 163 -0.22 -9.77 -8.17
C PHE A 163 -1.15 -10.97 -8.07
N TRP A 164 -2.28 -10.81 -7.38
CA TRP A 164 -3.15 -11.95 -7.04
C TRP A 164 -3.70 -12.66 -8.28
N SER A 165 -3.97 -11.89 -9.35
CA SER A 165 -4.56 -12.42 -10.57
C SER A 165 -3.67 -13.44 -11.30
N TYR A 166 -2.36 -13.37 -11.08
CA TYR A 166 -1.39 -14.32 -11.64
C TYR A 166 -1.21 -15.57 -10.78
N GLN A 167 -1.66 -15.54 -9.53
CA GLN A 167 -1.63 -16.68 -8.63
C GLN A 167 -2.91 -17.53 -8.71
N ASN A 168 -4.05 -16.94 -9.12
CA ASN A 168 -5.35 -17.62 -9.10
C ASN A 168 -5.75 -18.33 -10.42
N GLY A 169 -4.76 -18.72 -11.25
CA GLY A 169 -4.97 -19.65 -12.37
C GLY A 169 -5.97 -19.23 -13.46
N ALA A 170 -6.55 -20.25 -14.12
CA ALA A 170 -7.33 -20.20 -15.36
C ALA A 170 -8.72 -19.51 -15.28
N HIS A 171 -9.08 -18.95 -14.11
CA HIS A 171 -10.39 -18.32 -13.89
C HIS A 171 -10.40 -16.80 -14.08
N ASN A 172 -9.24 -16.19 -14.35
CA ASN A 172 -9.17 -14.75 -14.58
C ASN A 172 -9.27 -14.41 -16.07
N ALA A 173 -10.44 -13.91 -16.48
CA ALA A 173 -10.66 -13.38 -17.83
C ALA A 173 -9.77 -12.16 -18.17
N LYS A 174 -9.21 -11.48 -17.15
CA LYS A 174 -8.30 -10.35 -17.30
C LYS A 174 -7.27 -10.34 -16.18
N LEU A 175 -6.00 -10.19 -16.55
CA LEU A 175 -4.90 -10.02 -15.59
C LEU A 175 -4.93 -8.62 -14.99
N ASP A 176 -4.75 -8.56 -13.68
CA ASP A 176 -4.78 -7.38 -12.84
C ASP A 176 -3.37 -7.00 -12.41
N ASN A 177 -2.93 -5.82 -12.84
CA ASN A 177 -1.62 -5.23 -12.55
C ASN A 177 -1.65 -4.18 -11.43
N THR A 178 -2.75 -4.12 -10.66
CA THR A 178 -2.92 -3.17 -9.56
C THR A 178 -2.95 -3.87 -8.20
N HIS A 179 -3.66 -4.99 -8.08
CA HIS A 179 -3.90 -5.58 -6.76
C HIS A 179 -2.95 -6.75 -6.45
N PHE A 180 -2.44 -6.79 -5.24
CA PHE A 180 -1.39 -7.71 -4.81
C PHE A 180 -1.96 -9.01 -4.27
N SER A 181 -1.16 -10.07 -4.43
CA SER A 181 -1.25 -11.29 -3.63
C SER A 181 -0.77 -11.03 -2.19
N ALA A 182 -0.90 -12.02 -1.32
CA ALA A 182 -0.22 -12.01 -0.01
C ALA A 182 1.28 -11.72 -0.13
N TYR A 183 1.96 -12.45 -1.02
CA TYR A 183 3.38 -12.26 -1.29
C TYR A 183 3.68 -10.82 -1.75
N GLY A 184 2.95 -10.29 -2.72
CA GLY A 184 3.19 -8.92 -3.19
C GLY A 184 2.90 -7.85 -2.15
N ALA A 185 1.84 -8.03 -1.35
CA ALA A 185 1.49 -7.11 -0.27
C ALA A 185 2.60 -7.06 0.79
N GLU A 186 3.16 -8.21 1.16
CA GLU A 186 4.30 -8.30 2.07
C GLU A 186 5.57 -7.69 1.46
N ARG A 187 5.88 -7.98 0.18
CA ARG A 187 7.02 -7.35 -0.52
C ARG A 187 6.93 -5.82 -0.52
N VAL A 188 5.72 -5.26 -0.69
CA VAL A 188 5.51 -3.81 -0.66
C VAL A 188 5.56 -3.27 0.78
N ALA A 189 5.01 -3.98 1.76
CA ALA A 189 5.13 -3.60 3.17
C ALA A 189 6.60 -3.59 3.64
N GLN A 190 7.42 -4.52 3.12
CA GLN A 190 8.86 -4.54 3.33
C GLN A 190 9.53 -3.26 2.81
N LEU A 191 9.17 -2.79 1.60
CA LEU A 191 9.69 -1.53 1.05
C LEU A 191 9.32 -0.34 1.95
N VAL A 192 8.09 -0.29 2.45
CA VAL A 192 7.66 0.78 3.37
C VAL A 192 8.47 0.76 4.66
N ALA A 193 8.71 -0.41 5.26
CA ALA A 193 9.54 -0.55 6.47
C ALA A 193 11.01 -0.12 6.23
N GLN A 194 11.57 -0.48 5.08
CA GLN A 194 12.90 -0.03 4.65
C GLN A 194 12.94 1.50 4.50
N ASP A 195 11.92 2.11 3.90
CA ASP A 195 11.85 3.56 3.73
C ASP A 195 11.66 4.30 5.08
N VAL A 196 10.90 3.74 6.03
CA VAL A 196 10.82 4.26 7.42
C VAL A 196 12.21 4.33 8.05
N LYS A 197 13.01 3.26 7.91
CA LYS A 197 14.41 3.23 8.41
C LYS A 197 15.30 4.24 7.67
N LYS A 198 15.24 4.26 6.34
CA LYS A 198 16.06 5.11 5.47
C LYS A 198 15.82 6.60 5.70
N LEU A 199 14.57 6.98 5.95
CA LEU A 199 14.18 8.37 6.27
C LEU A 199 14.51 8.75 7.72
N ASN A 200 15.03 7.81 8.52
CA ASN A 200 15.31 8.00 9.94
C ASN A 200 14.11 8.57 10.71
N LEU A 201 12.91 8.06 10.41
CA LEU A 201 11.71 8.48 11.16
C LEU A 201 11.87 8.04 12.61
N PRO A 202 11.44 8.82 13.62
CA PRO A 202 11.52 8.41 15.03
C PRO A 202 10.86 7.05 15.31
N LEU A 203 9.81 6.71 14.57
CA LEU A 203 9.17 5.38 14.52
C LEU A 203 10.14 4.22 14.22
N ALA A 204 11.24 4.46 13.50
CA ALA A 204 12.21 3.45 13.11
C ALA A 204 12.90 2.78 14.32
N LYS A 205 12.87 3.39 15.51
CA LYS A 205 13.37 2.79 16.75
C LYS A 205 12.59 1.54 17.17
N ASN A 206 11.35 1.42 16.71
CA ASN A 206 10.45 0.31 16.99
C ASN A 206 10.43 -0.73 15.86
N LEU A 207 11.29 -0.59 14.84
CA LEU A 207 11.43 -1.63 13.83
C LEU A 207 12.04 -2.88 14.45
N ARG A 208 11.43 -4.02 14.18
CA ARG A 208 11.81 -5.30 14.76
C ARG A 208 13.18 -5.74 14.24
N ALA A 209 14.17 -5.77 15.12
CA ALA A 209 15.48 -6.34 14.85
C ALA A 209 15.40 -7.88 14.71
N THR A 210 16.36 -8.45 13.98
CA THR A 210 16.60 -9.90 13.98
C THR A 210 17.63 -10.27 15.06
N GLY A 211 17.99 -11.55 15.16
CA GLY A 211 19.12 -11.98 15.97
C GLY A 211 20.51 -11.66 15.37
N PHE A 212 20.57 -11.09 14.17
CA PHE A 212 21.81 -10.68 13.51
C PHE A 212 22.04 -9.18 13.65
N ASP A 213 23.28 -8.79 13.99
CA ASP A 213 23.64 -7.40 14.25
C ASP A 213 23.35 -6.50 13.05
N GLY A 214 22.63 -5.39 13.32
CA GLY A 214 22.26 -4.40 12.32
C GLY A 214 21.24 -4.87 11.29
N LYS A 215 20.63 -6.05 11.48
CA LYS A 215 19.60 -6.61 10.57
C LYS A 215 18.22 -6.55 11.20
N PHE A 216 17.24 -6.18 10.40
CA PHE A 216 15.83 -6.08 10.76
C PHE A 216 15.00 -7.13 10.04
N VAL A 217 13.78 -7.39 10.52
CA VAL A 217 12.88 -8.37 9.88
C VAL A 217 12.61 -8.02 8.41
N PHE A 218 12.59 -6.74 8.04
CA PHE A 218 12.46 -6.31 6.65
C PHE A 218 13.71 -6.62 5.77
N ASP A 219 14.83 -7.06 6.35
CA ASP A 219 16.01 -7.51 5.59
C ASP A 219 15.93 -9.00 5.23
N LEU A 220 15.01 -9.75 5.86
CA LEU A 220 14.82 -11.17 5.59
C LEU A 220 14.10 -11.37 4.25
N PRO A 221 14.37 -12.49 3.54
CA PRO A 221 13.63 -12.81 2.34
C PRO A 221 12.15 -13.05 2.69
N VAL A 222 11.26 -12.45 1.91
CA VAL A 222 9.83 -12.80 1.91
C VAL A 222 9.69 -14.09 1.12
N VAL A 223 9.08 -15.10 1.71
CA VAL A 223 8.91 -16.41 1.07
C VAL A 223 7.57 -16.43 0.34
N LEU A 224 7.58 -16.78 -0.94
CA LEU A 224 6.37 -17.03 -1.70
C LEU A 224 5.70 -18.31 -1.18
N ALA A 225 4.62 -18.15 -0.42
CA ALA A 225 3.74 -19.25 -0.08
C ALA A 225 2.66 -19.42 -1.18
N PRO A 226 2.48 -20.63 -1.75
CA PRO A 226 1.41 -20.88 -2.70
C PRO A 226 0.04 -20.71 -2.02
N TYR A 227 -0.86 -20.01 -2.70
CA TYR A 227 -2.26 -19.92 -2.30
C TYR A 227 -3.01 -21.13 -2.87
N PHE A 228 -3.66 -21.90 -1.99
CA PHE A 228 -4.59 -22.94 -2.38
C PHE A 228 -6.00 -22.49 -2.01
N GLU A 229 -6.89 -22.42 -3.00
CA GLU A 229 -8.29 -22.15 -2.77
C GLU A 229 -8.89 -23.33 -1.96
N LYS A 230 -9.66 -23.03 -0.90
CA LYS A 230 -10.10 -24.02 0.12
C LYS A 230 -11.07 -25.09 -0.38
N ASP A 231 -11.43 -25.04 -1.65
CA ASP A 231 -12.36 -25.89 -2.37
C ASP A 231 -11.75 -27.22 -2.87
N THR A 232 -10.47 -27.47 -2.63
CA THR A 232 -9.79 -28.71 -3.10
C THR A 232 -9.86 -29.93 -2.19
N PHE A 233 -10.52 -29.90 -1.02
CA PHE A 233 -10.71 -31.11 -0.21
C PHE A 233 -12.14 -31.24 0.33
N ASN A 234 -13.00 -31.89 -0.45
CA ASN A 234 -14.28 -32.41 0.02
C ASN A 234 -14.07 -33.86 0.52
N ILE A 235 -13.61 -34.04 1.76
CA ILE A 235 -13.57 -35.37 2.38
C ILE A 235 -15.00 -35.74 2.78
N LYS A 236 -15.77 -36.29 1.84
CA LYS A 236 -17.06 -36.92 2.15
C LYS A 236 -16.80 -38.34 2.65
N ARG A 237 -17.31 -38.64 3.84
CA ARG A 237 -17.36 -40.01 4.35
C ARG A 237 -18.25 -40.83 3.41
N LEU A 238 -17.70 -41.82 2.73
CA LEU A 238 -18.51 -42.81 2.02
C LEU A 238 -19.30 -43.60 3.09
N SER A 239 -20.60 -43.36 3.15
CA SER A 239 -21.52 -44.28 3.83
C SER A 239 -21.45 -45.62 3.11
N LYS A 240 -21.14 -46.69 3.86
CA LYS A 240 -21.23 -48.07 3.37
C LYS A 240 -22.68 -48.45 3.09
#